data_AF-A0AAU1X6U1-F1
#
_entry.id   AF-A0AAU1X6U1-F1
#
_cell.length_a   1.000
_cell.length_b   1.000
_cell.length_c   1.000
_cell.angle_alpha   90.00
_cell.angle_beta   90.00
_cell.angle_gamma   90.00
#
_symmetry.space_group_name_H-M   'P 1'
#
loop_
_entity.id
_entity.type
_entity.pdbx_description
1 polymer ?
#
loop_
_entity_poly.entity_id
_entity_poly.type
_entity_poly.pdbx_seq_one_letter_code
_entity_poly.pdbx_strand_id
1 'polypeptide(L)' 'MAAPEVTYTECRRCGTLIAGLDGRYACAGCGWVNDHSEGHRALPTAEDDPDYPGPARTDGTRTAGRGRRGETAVRR' A
#
# COMPACT_ATOMS: atom_id res chain seq x y z
N MET A 1 -17.62 -10.50 -14.23
CA MET A 1 -16.22 -10.11 -13.90
C MET A 1 -15.35 -10.51 -15.08
N ALA A 2 -14.48 -9.63 -15.56
CA ALA A 2 -13.57 -9.98 -16.65
C ALA A 2 -12.51 -10.99 -16.16
N ALA A 3 -12.10 -11.89 -17.04
CA ALA A 3 -10.97 -12.78 -16.77
C ALA A 3 -9.68 -11.96 -16.63
N PRO A 4 -8.71 -12.40 -15.79
CA PRO A 4 -7.41 -11.74 -15.70
C PRO A 4 -6.65 -11.83 -17.03
N GLU A 5 -5.92 -10.76 -17.38
CA GLU A 5 -5.02 -10.71 -18.52
C GLU A 5 -3.60 -11.11 -18.11
N VAL A 6 -2.91 -11.91 -18.94
CA VAL A 6 -1.47 -12.16 -18.78
C VAL A 6 -0.68 -11.03 -19.45
N THR A 7 0.13 -10.32 -18.67
CA THR A 7 0.98 -9.21 -19.14
C THR A 7 2.45 -9.49 -18.87
N TYR A 8 3.35 -8.77 -19.53
CA TYR A 8 4.80 -8.99 -19.43
C TYR A 8 5.57 -7.70 -19.15
N THR A 9 6.67 -7.80 -18.39
CA THR A 9 7.57 -6.66 -18.12
C THR A 9 8.99 -7.14 -17.78
N GLU A 10 9.96 -6.22 -17.77
CA GLU A 10 11.30 -6.48 -17.26
C GLU A 10 11.36 -6.23 -15.74
N CYS A 11 12.08 -7.10 -15.03
CA CYS A 11 12.33 -6.92 -13.60
C CYS A 11 13.13 -5.63 -13.36
N ARG A 12 12.58 -4.70 -12.58
CA ARG A 12 13.26 -3.44 -12.25
C ARG A 12 14.50 -3.59 -11.38
N ARG A 13 14.74 -4.80 -10.83
CA ARG A 13 15.93 -5.12 -10.04
C ARG A 13 17.00 -5.87 -10.84
N CYS A 14 16.64 -6.92 -11.58
CA CYS A 14 17.63 -7.79 -12.24
C CYS A 14 17.46 -7.91 -13.77
N GLY A 15 16.51 -7.19 -14.38
CA GLY A 15 16.30 -7.17 -15.84
C GLY A 15 15.62 -8.40 -16.44
N THR A 16 15.34 -9.44 -15.65
CA THR A 16 14.67 -10.66 -16.15
C THR A 16 13.26 -10.35 -16.67
N LEU A 17 12.89 -10.92 -17.84
CA LEU A 17 11.53 -10.86 -18.34
C LEU A 17 10.58 -11.68 -17.45
N ILE A 18 9.50 -11.06 -16.99
CA ILE A 18 8.53 -11.64 -16.05
C ILE A 18 7.13 -11.54 -16.65
N ALA A 19 6.36 -12.63 -16.52
CA ALA A 19 4.92 -12.63 -16.74
C ALA A 19 4.17 -12.30 -15.45
N GLY A 20 3.06 -11.59 -15.57
CA GLY A 20 2.20 -11.17 -14.48
C GLY A 20 0.72 -11.22 -14.85
N LEU A 21 -0.15 -10.97 -13.88
CA LEU A 21 -1.60 -10.86 -14.10
C LEU A 21 -2.05 -9.42 -13.89
N ASP A 22 -2.68 -8.82 -14.89
CA ASP A 22 -3.19 -7.44 -14.83
C ASP A 22 -2.17 -6.43 -14.27
N GLY A 23 -0.91 -6.50 -14.71
CA GLY A 23 0.14 -5.61 -14.22
C GLY A 23 0.70 -5.93 -12.84
N ARG A 24 0.38 -7.09 -12.25
CA ARG A 24 0.99 -7.60 -11.01
C ARG A 24 2.17 -8.51 -11.34
N TYR A 25 3.36 -8.10 -10.91
CA TYR A 25 4.61 -8.78 -11.24
C TYR A 25 5.36 -9.20 -9.98
N ALA A 26 5.88 -10.43 -10.02
CA ALA A 26 6.75 -10.98 -9.00
C ALA A 26 7.92 -11.71 -9.66
N CYS A 27 9.15 -11.29 -9.37
CA CYS A 27 10.34 -11.92 -9.89
C CYS A 27 10.70 -13.15 -9.05
N ALA A 28 10.54 -14.35 -9.63
CA ALA A 28 10.98 -15.58 -8.99
C ALA A 28 12.50 -15.65 -8.76
N GLY A 29 13.28 -14.89 -9.53
CA GLY A 29 14.75 -14.90 -9.44
C GLY A 29 15.31 -14.06 -8.29
N CYS A 30 14.92 -12.79 -8.17
CA CYS A 30 15.50 -11.84 -7.21
C CYS A 30 14.53 -11.34 -6.13
N GLY A 31 13.29 -11.86 -6.12
CA GLY A 31 12.26 -11.54 -5.12
C GLY A 31 11.65 -10.15 -5.24
N TRP A 32 11.95 -9.39 -6.30
CA TRP A 32 11.31 -8.09 -6.53
C TRP A 32 9.82 -8.25 -6.85
N VAL A 33 9.00 -7.38 -6.25
CA VAL A 33 7.57 -7.23 -6.53
C VAL A 33 7.28 -5.75 -6.80
N ASN A 34 6.38 -5.44 -7.71
CA ASN A 34 5.94 -4.06 -7.93
C ASN A 34 5.02 -3.59 -6.80
N ASP A 35 4.89 -2.26 -6.64
CA ASP A 35 3.95 -1.71 -5.68
C ASP A 35 2.50 -2.05 -6.09
N HIS A 36 1.64 -2.24 -5.09
CA HIS A 36 0.26 -2.64 -5.35
C HIS A 36 -0.51 -1.55 -6.12
N SER A 37 -0.19 -0.28 -5.99
CA SER A 37 -0.85 0.78 -6.78
C SER A 37 -0.56 0.71 -8.28
N GLU A 38 0.46 -0.04 -8.71
CA GLU A 38 0.91 -0.08 -10.11
C GLU A 38 0.18 -1.13 -10.97
N GLY A 39 -0.84 -1.79 -10.42
CA GLY A 39 -1.62 -2.79 -11.17
C GLY A 39 -2.58 -2.13 -12.14
N HIS A 40 -3.00 -2.86 -13.17
CA HIS A 40 -3.94 -2.36 -14.17
C HIS A 40 -5.38 -2.31 -13.65
N ARG A 41 -5.71 -3.11 -12.64
CA ARG A 41 -7.04 -3.07 -11.98
C ARG A 41 -7.07 -1.99 -10.92
N ALA A 42 -8.21 -1.32 -10.82
CA ALA A 42 -8.52 -0.45 -9.70
C ALA A 42 -8.36 -1.22 -8.38
N LEU A 43 -7.77 -0.55 -7.39
CA LEU A 43 -7.65 -1.10 -6.04
C LEU A 43 -9.03 -1.14 -5.37
N PRO A 44 -9.29 -2.13 -4.50
CA PRO A 44 -10.43 -2.10 -3.61
C PRO A 44 -10.43 -0.81 -2.79
N THR A 45 -11.60 -0.21 -2.61
CA THR A 45 -11.75 0.90 -1.67
C THR A 45 -11.78 0.37 -0.25
N ALA A 46 -11.74 1.28 0.73
CA ALA A 46 -11.95 0.88 2.12
C ALA A 46 -13.35 0.28 2.32
N GLU A 47 -14.36 0.72 1.57
CA GLU A 47 -15.73 0.24 1.69
C GLU A 47 -15.92 -1.19 1.16
N ASP A 48 -15.02 -1.64 0.28
CA ASP A 48 -15.01 -3.01 -0.24
C ASP A 48 -14.48 -4.03 0.78
N ASP A 49 -13.83 -3.58 1.87
CA ASP A 49 -13.31 -4.45 2.92
C ASP A 49 -14.46 -4.93 3.85
N PRO A 50 -14.69 -6.25 4.00
CA PRO A 50 -15.73 -6.80 4.88
C PRO A 50 -15.63 -6.36 6.34
N ASP A 51 -14.41 -6.05 6.80
CA ASP A 51 -14.12 -5.64 8.18
C ASP A 51 -14.01 -4.11 8.31
N TYR A 52 -14.39 -3.34 7.27
CA TYR A 52 -14.34 -1.88 7.30
C TYR A 52 -15.29 -1.29 8.37
N PRO A 53 -14.77 -0.55 9.37
CA PRO A 53 -15.60 -0.03 10.47
C PRO A 53 -16.53 1.13 10.07
N GLY A 54 -16.54 1.54 8.80
CA GLY A 54 -17.23 2.73 8.33
C GLY A 54 -16.46 4.03 8.63
N PRO A 55 -16.94 5.18 8.13
CA PRO A 55 -16.31 6.46 8.39
C PRO A 55 -16.35 6.76 9.89
N ALA A 56 -15.21 7.15 10.46
CA ALA A 56 -15.15 7.66 11.83
C ALA A 56 -16.10 8.86 11.93
N ARG A 57 -17.20 8.73 12.69
CA ARG A 57 -18.04 9.87 13.01
C ARG A 57 -17.18 10.86 13.78
N THR A 58 -16.94 12.04 13.21
CA THR A 58 -16.40 13.19 13.93
C THR A 58 -17.48 13.68 14.88
N ASP A 59 -17.68 12.96 15.98
CA ASP A 59 -18.38 13.52 17.13
C ASP A 59 -17.57 14.74 17.58
N GLY A 60 -18.22 15.90 17.65
CA GLY A 60 -17.62 17.24 17.73
C GLY A 60 -16.84 17.56 19.00
N THR A 61 -16.07 16.62 19.54
CA THR A 61 -15.21 16.85 20.71
C THR A 61 -13.87 17.41 20.26
N ARG A 62 -13.79 18.75 20.35
CA ARG A 62 -12.57 19.55 20.27
C ARG A 62 -11.40 18.88 21.02
N THR A 63 -10.30 18.76 20.29
CA THR A 63 -8.91 18.62 20.72
C THR A 63 -8.64 19.03 22.18
N ALA A 64 -8.37 18.07 23.05
CA ALA A 64 -7.67 18.30 24.32
C ALA A 64 -6.25 17.70 24.24
N GLY A 65 -5.32 18.56 23.80
CA GLY A 65 -3.90 18.59 24.14
C GLY A 65 -3.11 17.28 24.28
N ARG A 66 -2.40 16.88 23.21
CA ARG A 66 -1.14 16.12 23.35
C ARG A 66 0.01 17.12 23.53
N GLY A 67 0.13 17.65 24.74
CA GLY A 67 1.29 18.44 25.14
C GLY A 67 2.54 17.56 25.14
N ARG A 68 3.49 17.83 24.24
CA ARG A 68 4.87 17.34 24.35
C ARG A 68 5.50 18.02 25.56
N ARG A 69 5.68 17.28 26.66
CA ARG A 69 6.56 17.66 27.76
C ARG A 69 7.82 16.82 27.70
N GLY A 70 8.97 17.51 27.70
CA GLY A 70 10.20 16.97 28.26
C GLY A 70 11.41 16.86 27.32
N GLU A 71 11.82 17.95 26.68
CA GLU A 71 13.24 18.14 26.32
C GLU A 71 13.88 18.97 27.44
N THR A 72 14.88 18.40 28.14
CA THR A 72 15.92 19.01 29.00
C THR A 72 16.55 17.85 29.79
N ALA A 73 17.85 17.66 29.93
CA ALA A 73 18.98 18.57 29.83
C ALA A 73 20.28 17.82 29.47
N VAL A 74 21.10 18.49 28.68
CA VAL A 74 22.56 18.30 28.59
C VAL A 74 23.17 18.20 30.00
N ARG A 75 23.97 17.16 30.25
CA ARG A 75 25.01 17.18 31.28
C ARG A 75 26.34 16.78 30.64
N ARG A 76 27.34 17.55 31.08
CA ARG A 76 28.73 17.63 30.62
C ARG A 76 29.51 16.35 30.86
#